data_AF-A0AAV2IPH5-F1
#
_entry.id   AF-A0AAV2IPH5-F1
#
_cell.length_a   1.000
_cell.length_b   1.000
_cell.length_c   1.000
_cell.angle_alpha   90.00
_cell.angle_beta   90.00
_cell.angle_gamma   90.00
#
_symmetry.space_group_name_H-M   'P 1'
#
loop_
_entity.id
_entity.type
_entity.pdbx_description
1 polymer ?
#
loop_
_entity_poly.entity_id
_entity_poly.type
_entity_poly.pdbx_seq_one_letter_code
_entity_poly.pdbx_strand_id
1 'polypeptide(L)'
;MNQEHSPSPTPQRAIYGFVLYLASFIGSGLYIVWAYVPDAWLHSIGLTYWPQKYWAVALPVYFCAAVILSYIAYTGLILIKTHALTDVSSITDVHAIFEDIQLRHSDVHAVCEDIHLRHSDAIPPLRDLDISTVNILLYTN
;
A
#
# COMPACT_ATOMS: atom_id res chain seq x y z
N MET A 1 7.95 -8.72 22.99
CA MET A 1 7.72 -7.38 22.42
C MET A 1 8.20 -7.41 20.98
N ASN A 2 7.27 -7.30 20.03
CA ASN A 2 7.61 -7.33 18.61
C ASN A 2 8.40 -6.05 18.28
N GLN A 3 9.49 -6.17 17.52
CA GLN A 3 10.27 -5.02 17.07
C GLN A 3 9.38 -4.13 16.20
N GLU A 4 9.04 -2.94 16.68
CA GLU A 4 8.39 -1.93 15.86
C GLU A 4 9.37 -1.44 14.79
N HIS A 5 9.05 -1.71 13.52
CA HIS A 5 9.76 -1.14 12.38
C HIS A 5 9.42 0.35 12.29
N SER A 6 10.09 1.19 13.08
CA SER A 6 9.93 2.64 12.97
C SER A 6 10.37 3.10 11.57
N PRO A 7 9.59 3.91 10.84
CA PRO A 7 9.98 4.47 9.55
C PRO A 7 11.07 5.53 9.67
N SER A 8 11.50 5.89 10.88
CA SER A 8 12.50 6.92 11.13
C SER A 8 13.81 6.65 10.37
N PRO A 9 14.45 7.68 9.78
CA PRO A 9 15.74 7.55 9.13
C PRO A 9 16.82 7.26 10.19
N THR A 10 17.10 5.99 10.42
CA THR A 10 18.16 5.57 11.34
C THR A 10 19.51 5.59 10.63
N PRO A 11 20.61 5.89 11.33
CA PRO A 11 21.96 5.82 10.76
C PRO A 11 22.27 4.46 10.12
N GLN A 12 21.76 3.37 10.69
CA GLN A 12 21.89 2.02 10.14
C GLN A 12 21.27 1.89 8.74
N ARG A 13 20.04 2.41 8.53
CA ARG A 13 19.39 2.40 7.20
C ARG A 13 20.17 3.23 6.18
N ALA A 14 20.75 4.36 6.59
CA ALA A 14 21.55 5.19 5.70
C ALA A 14 22.80 4.46 5.20
N ILE A 15 23.47 3.68 6.06
CA ILE A 15 24.65 2.88 5.68
C ILE A 15 24.28 1.82 4.64
N TYR A 16 23.18 1.08 4.82
CA TYR A 16 22.74 0.10 3.83
C TYR A 16 22.42 0.74 2.48
N GLY A 17 21.72 1.89 2.49
CA GLY A 17 21.43 2.64 1.28
C GLY A 17 22.71 3.11 0.55
N PHE A 18 23.70 3.58 1.30
CA PHE A 18 24.99 4.00 0.74
C PHE A 18 25.79 2.84 0.14
N VAL A 19 25.85 1.70 0.83
CA VAL A 19 26.52 0.49 0.32
C VAL A 19 25.82 -0.01 -0.94
N LEU A 20 24.49 -0.04 -0.93
CA LEU A 20 23.70 -0.42 -2.11
C LEU A 20 23.95 0.53 -3.27
N TYR A 21 23.96 1.85 -3.04
CA TYR A 21 24.26 2.84 -4.07
C TYR A 21 25.63 2.62 -4.72
N LEU A 22 26.68 2.41 -3.93
CA LEU A 22 28.02 2.17 -4.44
C LEU A 22 28.09 0.84 -5.22
N ALA A 23 27.49 -0.22 -4.68
CA ALA A 23 27.43 -1.53 -5.32
C ALA A 23 26.65 -1.48 -6.64
N SER A 24 25.53 -0.75 -6.69
CA SER A 24 24.75 -0.54 -7.91
C SER A 24 25.55 0.21 -8.96
N PHE A 25 26.28 1.27 -8.59
CA PHE A 25 27.08 2.04 -9.55
C PHE A 25 28.21 1.20 -10.16
N ILE A 26 28.95 0.45 -9.33
CA ILE A 26 30.02 -0.45 -9.78
C ILE A 26 29.44 -1.58 -10.65
N GLY A 27 28.35 -2.20 -10.20
CA GLY A 27 27.67 -3.27 -10.93
C GLY A 27 27.13 -2.81 -12.28
N SER A 28 26.49 -1.65 -12.35
CA SER A 28 26.02 -1.04 -13.60
C SER A 28 27.17 -0.70 -14.54
N GLY A 29 28.28 -0.16 -14.04
CA GLY A 29 29.48 0.10 -14.83
C GLY A 29 30.04 -1.18 -15.44
N LEU A 30 30.22 -2.22 -14.63
CA LEU A 30 30.70 -3.53 -15.10
C LEU A 30 29.74 -4.18 -16.10
N TYR A 31 28.44 -4.04 -15.89
CA TYR A 31 27.41 -4.53 -16.80
C TYR A 31 27.47 -3.84 -18.17
N ILE A 32 27.60 -2.51 -18.21
CA ILE A 32 27.72 -1.75 -19.46
C ILE A 32 29.01 -2.15 -20.20
N VAL A 33 30.14 -2.19 -19.50
CA VAL A 33 31.42 -2.61 -20.09
C VAL A 33 31.29 -4.02 -20.67
N TRP A 34 30.75 -4.97 -19.89
CA TRP A 34 30.51 -6.31 -20.39
C TRP A 34 29.52 -6.33 -21.57
N ALA A 35 28.47 -5.52 -21.58
CA ALA A 35 27.47 -5.53 -22.66
C ALA A 35 28.04 -5.03 -24.01
N TYR A 36 28.89 -3.99 -23.99
CA TYR A 36 29.39 -3.36 -25.22
C TYR A 36 30.75 -3.88 -25.70
N VAL A 37 31.58 -4.46 -24.82
CA VAL A 37 32.88 -5.01 -25.23
C VAL A 37 32.69 -6.26 -26.10
N PRO A 38 33.32 -6.36 -27.28
CA PRO A 38 33.23 -7.54 -28.14
C PRO A 38 33.82 -8.80 -27.50
N ASP A 39 33.25 -9.97 -27.81
CA ASP A 39 33.71 -11.25 -27.24
C ASP A 39 35.17 -11.57 -27.61
N ALA A 40 35.63 -11.15 -28.79
CA ALA A 40 37.03 -11.34 -29.20
C ALA A 40 38.03 -10.69 -28.22
N TRP A 41 37.68 -9.54 -27.65
CA TRP A 41 38.52 -8.83 -26.68
C TRP A 41 38.44 -9.47 -25.30
N LEU A 42 37.27 -9.98 -24.91
CA LEU A 42 37.13 -10.77 -23.68
C LEU A 42 37.95 -12.07 -23.77
N HIS A 43 37.90 -12.77 -24.91
CA HIS A 43 38.66 -13.99 -25.15
C HIS A 43 40.17 -13.77 -25.11
N SER A 44 40.68 -12.62 -25.61
CA SER A 44 42.11 -12.31 -25.55
C SER A 44 42.62 -12.08 -24.12
N ILE A 45 41.74 -11.64 -23.21
CA ILE A 45 42.03 -11.46 -21.78
C ILE A 45 41.88 -12.80 -21.01
N GLY A 46 41.51 -13.89 -21.69
CA GLY A 46 41.32 -15.23 -21.10
C GLY A 46 39.92 -15.46 -20.51
N LEU A 47 38.97 -14.58 -20.80
CA LEU A 47 37.60 -14.63 -20.30
C LEU A 47 36.68 -15.33 -21.31
N THR A 48 36.80 -16.65 -21.43
CA THR A 48 36.11 -17.48 -22.44
C THR A 48 34.73 -18.00 -22.04
N TYR A 49 34.38 -18.01 -20.75
CA TYR A 49 33.13 -18.58 -20.24
C TYR A 49 32.21 -17.54 -19.60
N TRP A 50 31.72 -16.59 -20.42
CA TRP A 50 30.74 -15.58 -20.00
C TRP A 50 29.34 -15.92 -20.49
N PRO A 51 28.29 -15.42 -19.80
CA PRO A 51 26.93 -15.53 -20.30
C PRO A 51 26.80 -14.90 -21.68
N GLN A 52 25.88 -15.42 -22.49
CA GLN A 52 25.63 -14.91 -23.84
C GLN A 52 25.19 -13.45 -23.79
N LYS A 53 25.67 -12.62 -24.74
CA LYS A 53 25.34 -11.19 -24.83
C LYS A 53 23.84 -10.90 -24.98
N TYR A 54 23.05 -11.87 -25.42
CA TYR A 54 21.58 -11.78 -25.43
C TYR A 54 21.01 -11.36 -24.06
N TRP A 55 21.63 -11.81 -22.96
CA TRP A 55 21.23 -11.43 -21.60
C TRP A 55 21.37 -9.94 -21.29
N ALA A 56 22.22 -9.21 -22.04
CA ALA A 56 22.32 -7.76 -21.93
C ALA A 56 21.01 -7.05 -22.36
N VAL A 57 20.21 -7.66 -23.23
CA VAL A 57 18.90 -7.12 -23.61
C VAL A 57 17.79 -7.80 -22.81
N ALA A 58 17.90 -9.10 -22.57
CA ALA A 58 16.89 -9.86 -21.86
C ALA A 58 16.68 -9.35 -20.41
N LEU A 59 17.76 -9.02 -19.69
CA LEU A 59 17.66 -8.54 -18.30
C LEU A 59 16.81 -7.27 -18.16
N PRO A 60 17.06 -6.17 -18.92
CA PRO A 60 16.19 -4.99 -18.90
C PRO A 60 14.73 -5.30 -19.26
N VAL A 61 14.50 -6.14 -20.26
CA VAL A 61 13.15 -6.52 -20.70
C VAL A 61 12.40 -7.27 -19.59
N TYR A 62 13.05 -8.26 -18.97
CA TYR A 62 12.47 -9.00 -17.84
C TYR A 62 12.27 -8.11 -16.61
N PHE A 63 13.16 -7.15 -16.36
CA PHE A 63 12.98 -6.18 -15.28
C PHE A 63 11.72 -5.33 -15.49
N CYS A 64 11.51 -4.78 -16.69
CA CYS A 64 10.29 -4.05 -17.03
C CYS A 64 9.03 -4.93 -16.86
N ALA A 65 9.07 -6.18 -17.32
CA ALA A 65 7.97 -7.12 -17.14
C ALA A 65 7.71 -7.42 -15.66
N ALA A 66 8.77 -7.59 -14.86
CA ALA A 66 8.67 -7.82 -13.42
C ALA A 66 8.05 -6.63 -12.68
N VAL A 67 8.36 -5.39 -13.08
CA VAL A 67 7.71 -4.18 -12.53
C VAL A 67 6.22 -4.18 -12.83
N ILE A 68 5.79 -4.48 -14.05
CA ILE A 68 4.36 -4.54 -14.40
C ILE A 68 3.67 -5.66 -13.60
N LEU A 69 4.28 -6.84 -13.54
CA LEU A 69 3.75 -7.97 -12.78
C LEU A 69 3.68 -7.66 -11.27
N SER A 70 4.64 -6.91 -10.72
CA SER A 70 4.61 -6.55 -9.30
C SER A 70 3.43 -5.63 -8.96
N TYR A 71 3.07 -4.69 -9.85
CA TYR A 71 1.86 -3.87 -9.67
C TYR A 71 0.58 -4.71 -9.71
N ILE A 72 0.48 -5.65 -10.66
CA ILE A 72 -0.69 -6.55 -10.76
C ILE A 72 -0.78 -7.43 -9.50
N ALA A 73 0.34 -8.02 -9.09
CA ALA A 73 0.41 -8.84 -7.89
C ALA A 73 0.08 -8.03 -6.63
N TYR A 74 0.58 -6.79 -6.53
CA TYR A 74 0.29 -5.89 -5.42
C TYR A 74 -1.20 -5.55 -5.33
N THR A 75 -1.84 -5.24 -6.46
CA THR A 75 -3.31 -5.05 -6.49
C THR A 75 -4.04 -6.32 -6.06
N GLY A 76 -3.61 -7.49 -6.53
CA GLY A 76 -4.17 -8.77 -6.09
C GLY A 76 -4.03 -8.99 -4.58
N LEU A 77 -2.87 -8.63 -4.01
CA LEU A 77 -2.63 -8.71 -2.56
C LEU A 77 -3.50 -7.73 -1.78
N ILE A 78 -3.67 -6.50 -2.27
CA ILE A 78 -4.61 -5.53 -1.66
C ILE A 78 -6.01 -6.14 -1.65
N LEU A 79 -6.51 -6.64 -2.78
CA LEU A 79 -7.86 -7.22 -2.87
C LEU A 79 -8.06 -8.42 -1.94
N ILE A 80 -7.04 -9.25 -1.74
CA ILE A 80 -7.10 -10.37 -0.77
C ILE A 80 -7.15 -9.87 0.68
N LYS A 81 -6.58 -8.69 0.96
CA LYS A 81 -6.50 -8.11 2.31
C LYS A 81 -7.62 -7.13 2.61
N THR A 82 -8.28 -6.58 1.60
CA THR A 82 -9.43 -5.69 1.76
C THR A 82 -10.61 -6.48 2.35
N HIS A 83 -11.29 -5.88 3.32
CA HIS A 83 -12.54 -6.41 3.87
C HIS A 83 -13.63 -6.49 2.78
N ALA A 84 -14.71 -7.24 3.04
CA ALA A 84 -15.82 -7.30 2.09
C ALA A 84 -16.32 -5.88 1.75
N LEU A 85 -16.68 -5.62 0.49
CA LEU A 85 -17.12 -4.28 0.04
C LEU A 85 -18.37 -3.77 0.77
N THR A 86 -19.11 -4.67 1.43
CA THR A 86 -20.30 -4.38 2.22
C THR A 86 -20.00 -4.15 3.70
N ASP A 87 -18.75 -4.32 4.14
CA ASP A 87 -18.36 -4.19 5.53
C ASP A 87 -18.01 -2.72 5.86
N VAL A 88 -18.68 -2.18 6.87
CA VAL A 88 -18.47 -0.81 7.36
C VAL A 88 -17.06 -0.62 7.93
N SER A 89 -16.38 -1.70 8.33
CA SER A 89 -14.98 -1.68 8.74
C SER A 89 -14.01 -1.20 7.63
N SER A 90 -14.45 -1.18 6.36
CA SER A 90 -13.68 -0.64 5.25
C SER A 90 -13.58 0.90 5.28
N ILE A 91 -14.54 1.57 5.93
CA ILE A 91 -14.64 3.05 5.99
C ILE A 91 -14.35 3.55 7.42
N THR A 92 -14.34 2.67 8.41
CA THR A 92 -14.25 3.01 9.83
C THR A 92 -12.97 2.46 10.44
N ASP A 93 -12.39 3.18 11.41
CA ASP A 93 -11.16 2.79 12.08
C ASP A 93 -11.37 2.58 13.59
N VAL A 94 -10.29 2.21 14.30
CA VAL A 94 -10.34 1.96 15.76
C VAL A 94 -10.67 3.23 16.55
N HIS A 95 -10.51 4.40 15.95
CA HIS A 95 -10.78 5.69 16.58
C HIS A 95 -12.16 6.26 16.27
N ALA A 96 -12.93 5.61 15.39
CA ALA A 96 -14.28 6.02 15.09
C ALA A 96 -15.20 5.80 16.31
N ILE A 97 -15.87 6.87 16.75
CA ILE A 97 -16.71 6.87 17.94
C ILE A 97 -18.16 6.94 17.50
N PHE A 98 -18.78 5.79 17.26
CA PHE A 98 -20.18 5.73 16.84
C PHE A 98 -21.16 5.90 18.02
N GLU A 99 -22.29 6.54 17.75
CA GLU A 99 -23.46 6.47 18.62
C GLU A 99 -24.38 5.31 18.19
N ASP A 100 -24.71 4.45 19.15
CA ASP A 100 -25.44 3.22 18.89
C ASP A 100 -26.96 3.43 18.88
N ILE A 101 -27.42 4.31 18.01
CA ILE A 101 -28.84 4.70 17.90
C ILE A 101 -29.63 3.59 17.18
N GLN A 102 -29.01 2.94 16.20
CA GLN A 102 -29.65 1.95 15.34
C GLN A 102 -29.86 0.58 16.01
N LEU A 103 -29.02 0.19 17.00
CA LEU A 103 -29.27 -1.04 17.77
C LEU A 103 -30.46 -0.91 18.72
N ARG A 104 -30.92 0.30 19.05
CA ARG A 104 -32.04 0.51 19.97
C ARG A 104 -33.39 0.49 19.26
N HIS A 105 -33.48 0.96 18.02
CA HIS A 105 -34.75 1.14 17.31
C HIS A 105 -34.68 0.58 15.89
N SER A 106 -35.53 -0.41 15.61
CA SER A 106 -35.72 -1.00 14.27
C SER A 106 -36.53 -0.10 13.33
N ASP A 107 -37.27 0.86 13.89
CA ASP A 107 -38.18 1.74 13.16
C ASP A 107 -37.55 3.12 12.91
N VAL A 108 -37.50 3.52 11.63
CA VAL A 108 -36.91 4.78 11.17
C VAL A 108 -37.55 6.01 11.84
N HIS A 109 -38.87 5.97 12.07
CA HIS A 109 -39.57 7.09 12.69
C HIS A 109 -39.20 7.27 14.17
N ALA A 110 -39.01 6.15 14.88
CA ALA A 110 -38.58 6.17 16.28
C ALA A 110 -37.14 6.70 16.41
N VAL A 111 -36.26 6.42 15.43
CA VAL A 111 -34.90 6.98 15.38
C VAL A 111 -34.94 8.51 15.24
N CYS A 112 -35.74 9.04 14.32
CA CYS A 112 -35.87 10.50 14.16
C CYS A 112 -36.44 11.18 15.40
N GLU A 113 -37.42 10.55 16.07
CA GLU A 113 -38.02 11.06 17.29
C GLU A 113 -37.02 11.08 18.45
N ASP A 114 -36.28 9.99 18.69
CA ASP A 114 -35.25 9.92 19.75
C ASP A 114 -34.12 10.95 19.52
N ILE A 115 -33.69 11.11 18.27
CA ILE A 115 -32.70 12.14 17.89
C ILE A 115 -33.26 13.54 18.17
N HIS A 116 -34.49 13.83 17.74
CA HIS A 116 -35.10 15.15 17.92
C HIS A 116 -35.29 15.49 19.41
N LEU A 117 -35.73 14.52 20.21
CA LEU A 117 -35.90 14.66 21.65
C LEU A 117 -34.58 14.91 22.39
N ARG A 118 -33.50 14.23 22.00
CA ARG A 118 -32.18 14.38 22.65
C ARG A 118 -31.47 15.69 22.28
N HIS A 119 -31.79 16.27 21.12
CA HIS A 119 -31.20 17.53 20.64
C HIS A 119 -32.02 18.78 21.00
N SER A 120 -33.18 18.62 21.64
CA SER A 120 -34.05 19.76 21.99
C SER A 120 -33.49 20.65 23.11
N ASP A 121 -32.68 20.11 24.04
CA ASP A 121 -32.27 20.86 25.25
C ASP A 121 -30.77 20.78 25.62
N ALA A 122 -29.92 20.09 24.84
CA ALA A 122 -28.48 20.02 25.12
C ALA A 122 -27.61 19.93 23.85
N ILE A 123 -26.38 20.43 23.94
CA ILE A 123 -25.35 20.22 22.90
C ILE A 123 -24.90 18.76 22.99
N PRO A 124 -25.02 17.96 21.92
CA PRO A 124 -24.63 16.55 21.93
C PRO A 124 -23.11 16.39 22.07
N PRO A 125 -22.62 15.27 22.65
CA PRO A 125 -21.20 14.97 22.67
C PRO A 125 -20.67 14.79 21.24
N LEU A 126 -19.42 15.19 21.00
CA LEU A 126 -18.77 15.02 19.70
C LEU A 126 -18.58 13.52 19.41
N ARG A 127 -19.38 12.99 18.48
CA ARG A 127 -19.37 11.58 18.05
C ARG A 127 -19.59 11.50 16.55
N ASP A 128 -19.16 10.40 15.96
CA ASP A 128 -19.39 10.08 14.56
C ASP A 128 -20.80 9.52 14.38
N LEU A 129 -21.54 10.07 13.41
CA LEU A 129 -22.83 9.51 12.99
C LEU A 129 -22.58 8.45 11.93
N ASP A 130 -23.22 7.29 12.10
CA ASP A 130 -23.17 6.26 11.06
C ASP A 130 -23.83 6.77 9.77
N ILE A 131 -23.25 6.41 8.62
CA ILE A 131 -23.74 6.83 7.31
C ILE A 131 -25.18 6.38 7.07
N SER A 132 -25.58 5.24 7.64
CA SER A 132 -26.96 4.76 7.59
C SER A 132 -27.92 5.72 8.28
N THR A 133 -27.54 6.25 9.44
CA THR A 133 -28.34 7.22 10.21
C THR A 133 -28.45 8.54 9.45
N VAL A 134 -27.36 9.02 8.86
CA VAL A 134 -27.37 10.24 8.02
C VAL A 134 -28.28 10.07 6.80
N ASN A 135 -28.17 8.93 6.12
CA ASN A 135 -29.00 8.61 4.95
C ASN A 135 -30.49 8.60 5.32
N ILE A 136 -30.83 7.96 6.44
CA ILE A 136 -32.21 7.95 6.97
C ILE A 136 -32.71 9.38 7.24
N LEU A 137 -31.96 10.20 7.97
CA LEU A 137 -32.38 11.57 8.30
C LEU A 137 -32.57 12.46 7.06
N LEU A 138 -31.70 12.30 6.06
CA LEU A 138 -31.70 13.14 4.87
C LEU A 138 -32.76 12.74 3.85
N TYR A 139 -33.05 11.44 3.71
CA TYR A 139 -33.98 10.92 2.69
C TYR A 139 -35.37 10.53 3.21
N THR A 140 -35.59 10.55 4.53
CA THR A 140 -36.88 10.15 5.14
C THR A 140 -37.64 11.31 5.81
N ASN A 141 -37.28 12.56 5.49
CA ASN A 141 -38.09 13.75 5.81
C ASN A 141 -39.22 13.95 4.81
#